data_AF-A0A7W7KNH7-F1
#
_entry.id   AF-A0A7W7KNH7-F1
#
_cell.length_a   1.000
_cell.length_b   1.000
_cell.length_c   1.000
_cell.angle_alpha   90.00
_cell.angle_beta   90.00
_cell.angle_gamma   90.00
#
_symmetry.space_group_name_H-M   'P 1'
#
loop_
_entity.id
_entity.type
_entity.pdbx_description
1 polymer ?
#
loop_
_entity_poly.entity_id
_entity_poly.type
_entity_poly.pdbx_seq_one_letter_code
_entity_poly.pdbx_strand_id
1 'polypeptide(L)'
;MSYPEKIETIFVTSKGDRSVGIPGEGATIKADADFLINLDKLTPVEAKELLESSRSLVANLFSTLWSEPVTVYYDFEIKQQGEAL
;
A
#
# COMPACT_ATOMS: atom_id res chain seq x y z
N MET A 1 8.21 6.33 -14.83
CA MET A 1 6.96 6.15 -14.07
C MET A 1 6.76 7.44 -13.28
N SER A 2 5.61 8.11 -13.39
CA SER A 2 5.31 9.32 -12.60
C SER A 2 4.50 8.91 -11.39
N TYR A 3 4.91 9.33 -10.20
CA TYR A 3 4.12 9.15 -8.97
C TYR A 3 3.02 10.21 -8.89
N PRO A 4 1.91 9.94 -8.19
CA PRO A 4 1.00 11.02 -7.81
C PRO A 4 1.70 11.98 -6.85
N GLU A 5 1.18 13.19 -6.77
CA GLU A 5 1.58 14.23 -5.81
C GLU A 5 1.30 13.81 -4.35
N LYS A 6 0.17 13.13 -4.12
CA LYS A 6 -0.29 12.71 -2.79
C LYS A 6 -0.84 11.29 -2.81
N ILE A 7 -0.65 10.60 -1.70
CA ILE A 7 -1.22 9.29 -1.43
C ILE A 7 -2.17 9.43 -0.24
N GLU A 8 -3.41 9.04 -0.44
CA GLU A 8 -4.48 9.17 0.56
C GLU A 8 -4.68 7.86 1.32
N THR A 9 -4.49 6.74 0.64
CA THR A 9 -4.83 5.41 1.17
C THR A 9 -3.72 4.38 0.93
N ILE A 10 -3.45 3.58 1.96
CA ILE A 10 -2.63 2.37 1.89
C ILE A 10 -3.54 1.17 2.16
N PHE A 11 -3.53 0.21 1.24
CA PHE A 11 -4.23 -1.07 1.37
C PHE A 11 -3.24 -2.14 1.79
N VAL A 12 -3.62 -2.97 2.75
CA VAL A 12 -2.83 -4.13 3.20
C VAL A 12 -3.70 -5.37 3.08
N THR A 13 -3.16 -6.42 2.49
CA THR A 13 -3.83 -7.71 2.36
C THR A 13 -2.87 -8.83 2.74
N SER A 14 -3.31 -9.79 3.56
CA SER A 14 -2.61 -11.07 3.67
C SER A 14 -3.02 -11.97 2.50
N LYS A 15 -2.17 -12.96 2.18
CA LYS A 15 -2.51 -13.98 1.18
C LYS A 15 -3.47 -14.98 1.82
N GLY A 16 -4.76 -14.68 1.75
CA GLY A 16 -5.80 -15.71 1.91
C GLY A 16 -5.75 -16.70 0.76
N ASP A 17 -5.76 -17.99 1.05
CA ASP A 17 -5.95 -19.02 0.03
C ASP A 17 -7.44 -19.34 -0.12
N ARG A 18 -8.12 -18.56 -0.96
CA ARG A 18 -9.54 -18.78 -1.29
C ARG A 18 -9.81 -20.14 -1.94
N SER A 19 -8.80 -20.80 -2.52
CA SER A 19 -8.98 -22.14 -3.11
C SER A 19 -9.17 -23.23 -2.07
N VAL A 20 -8.69 -22.99 -0.84
CA VAL A 20 -8.90 -23.85 0.33
C VAL A 20 -9.80 -23.21 1.40
N GLY A 21 -10.47 -22.10 1.07
CA GLY A 21 -11.41 -21.43 1.98
C GLY A 21 -10.76 -20.66 3.13
N ILE A 22 -9.47 -20.31 3.02
CA ILE A 22 -8.79 -19.44 3.99
C ILE A 22 -9.08 -17.98 3.59
N PRO A 23 -9.91 -17.26 4.35
CA PRO A 23 -10.07 -15.82 4.14
C PRO A 23 -8.74 -15.12 4.44
N GLY A 24 -8.36 -14.18 3.59
CA GLY A 24 -7.22 -13.31 3.88
C GLY A 24 -7.67 -12.13 4.75
N GLU A 25 -6.75 -11.60 5.54
CA GLU A 25 -6.97 -10.37 6.30
C GLU A 25 -6.77 -9.14 5.41
N GLY A 26 -7.54 -8.10 5.68
CA GLY A 26 -7.49 -6.86 4.93
C GLY A 26 -7.54 -5.66 5.87
N ALA A 27 -6.67 -4.68 5.65
CA ALA A 27 -6.67 -3.41 6.36
C ALA A 27 -6.54 -2.25 5.38
N THR A 28 -7.13 -1.12 5.76
CA THR A 28 -7.00 0.14 5.04
C THR A 28 -6.52 1.19 6.02
N ILE A 29 -5.38 1.79 5.71
CA ILE A 29 -4.86 2.96 6.42
C ILE A 29 -5.28 4.16 5.59
N LYS A 30 -6.02 5.08 6.20
CA LYS A 30 -6.45 6.34 5.61
C LYS A 30 -6.04 7.50 6.50
N ALA A 31 -5.64 8.60 5.89
CA ALA A 31 -5.56 9.85 6.60
C ALA A 31 -6.99 10.36 6.87
N ASP A 32 -7.24 10.82 8.09
CA ASP A 32 -8.45 11.61 8.39
C ASP A 32 -8.37 13.02 7.77
N ALA A 33 -7.16 13.46 7.45
CA ALA A 33 -6.86 14.71 6.74
C ALA A 33 -6.55 14.44 5.25
N ASP A 34 -5.90 15.39 4.57
CA ASP A 34 -5.76 15.37 3.12
C ASP A 34 -4.88 14.24 2.54
N PHE A 35 -3.82 13.79 3.23
CA PHE A 35 -2.91 12.76 2.70
C PHE A 35 -2.12 12.01 3.80
N LEU A 36 -1.70 10.78 3.50
CA LEU A 36 -0.74 9.99 4.30
C LEU A 36 0.70 10.30 3.92
N ILE A 37 0.97 10.44 2.61
CA ILE A 37 2.31 10.72 2.08
C ILE A 37 2.18 11.85 1.06
N ASN A 38 2.98 12.89 1.23
CA ASN A 38 3.13 13.98 0.26
C ASN A 38 4.45 13.80 -0.50
N LEU A 39 4.35 13.74 -1.83
CA LEU A 39 5.44 13.55 -2.77
C LEU A 39 5.74 14.83 -3.59
N ASP A 40 4.98 15.92 -3.42
CA ASP A 40 5.03 17.17 -4.20
C ASP A 40 6.44 17.78 -4.32
N LYS A 41 7.24 17.62 -3.27
CA LYS A 41 8.57 18.23 -3.15
C LYS A 41 9.71 17.23 -3.31
N LEU A 42 9.41 15.99 -3.63
CA LEU A 42 10.40 14.94 -3.78
C LEU A 42 10.78 14.75 -5.24
N THR A 43 12.06 14.54 -5.48
CA THR A 43 12.51 14.00 -6.77
C THR A 43 11.94 12.60 -6.99
N PRO A 44 11.87 12.11 -8.24
CA PRO A 44 11.39 10.74 -8.50
C PRO A 44 12.16 9.65 -7.77
N VAL A 45 13.45 9.87 -7.47
CA VAL A 45 14.28 8.93 -6.71
C VAL A 45 13.90 8.93 -5.24
N GLU A 46 13.79 10.11 -4.62
CA GLU A 46 13.36 10.25 -3.21
C GLU A 46 11.95 9.72 -2.99
N ALA A 47 11.03 10.01 -3.92
CA ALA A 47 9.68 9.48 -3.88
C ALA A 47 9.68 7.95 -3.91
N LYS A 48 10.47 7.34 -4.80
CA LYS A 48 10.61 5.89 -4.88
C LYS A 48 11.15 5.30 -3.57
N GLU A 49 12.24 5.85 -3.04
CA GLU A 49 12.86 5.37 -1.80
C GLU A 49 11.92 5.47 -0.59
N LEU A 50 11.16 6.56 -0.49
CA LEU A 50 10.16 6.76 0.55
C LEU A 50 9.02 5.73 0.45
N LEU A 51 8.54 5.47 -0.77
CA LEU A 51 7.50 4.47 -0.99
C LEU A 51 8.00 3.05 -0.70
N GLU A 52 9.19 2.67 -1.15
CA GLU A 52 9.75 1.34 -0.85
C GLU A 52 9.99 1.14 0.66
N SER A 53 10.50 2.17 1.33
CA SER A 53 10.73 2.15 2.78
C SER A 53 9.43 2.07 3.57
N SER A 54 8.45 2.93 3.25
CA SER A 54 7.15 2.92 3.93
C SER A 54 6.37 1.62 3.66
N ARG A 55 6.44 1.07 2.45
CA ARG A 55 5.86 -0.23 2.12
C ARG A 55 6.44 -1.33 2.99
N SER A 56 7.76 -1.35 3.14
CA SER A 56 8.46 -2.34 3.97
C SER A 56 8.07 -2.22 5.46
N LEU A 57 7.96 -0.99 5.98
CA LEU A 57 7.53 -0.75 7.36
C LEU A 57 6.09 -1.22 7.61
N VAL A 58 5.16 -0.86 6.73
CA VAL A 58 3.75 -1.29 6.84
C VAL A 58 3.64 -2.80 6.70
N ALA A 59 4.35 -3.39 5.73
CA ALA A 59 4.33 -4.84 5.53
C ALA A 59 4.85 -5.59 6.75
N ASN A 60 5.96 -5.13 7.35
CA ASN A 60 6.53 -5.73 8.55
C ASN A 60 5.60 -5.62 9.76
N LEU A 61 4.95 -4.46 9.95
CA LEU A 61 3.99 -4.25 11.03
C LEU A 61 2.82 -5.23 10.92
N PHE A 62 2.15 -5.26 9.77
CA PHE A 62 0.97 -6.11 9.59
C PHE A 62 1.31 -7.60 9.50
N SER A 63 2.48 -7.95 8.94
CA SER A 63 2.93 -9.35 8.97
C SER A 63 3.18 -9.83 10.39
N THR A 64 3.62 -8.95 11.29
CA THR A 64 3.80 -9.25 12.71
C THR A 64 2.45 -9.37 13.42
N LEU A 65 1.52 -8.44 13.17
CA LEU A 65 0.19 -8.43 13.81
C LEU A 65 -0.67 -9.64 13.41
N TRP A 66 -0.60 -10.06 12.15
CA TRP A 66 -1.39 -11.15 11.61
C TRP A 66 -0.66 -12.48 11.57
N SER A 67 0.64 -12.50 11.86
CA SER A 67 1.49 -13.70 11.72
C SER A 67 1.46 -14.32 10.32
N GLU A 68 1.28 -13.50 9.28
CA GLU A 68 1.15 -13.90 7.88
C GLU A 68 1.90 -12.95 6.95
N PRO A 69 2.44 -13.41 5.80
CA PRO A 69 2.97 -12.50 4.79
C PRO A 69 1.88 -11.58 4.23
N VAL A 70 2.17 -10.29 4.14
CA VAL A 70 1.24 -9.29 3.59
C VAL A 70 1.77 -8.63 2.34
N THR A 71 0.85 -8.19 1.48
CA THR A 71 1.10 -7.28 0.37
C THR A 71 0.49 -5.93 0.70
N VAL A 72 1.22 -4.87 0.40
CA VAL A 72 0.80 -3.48 0.61
C VAL A 72 0.64 -2.84 -0.76
N TYR A 73 -0.41 -2.05 -0.95
CA TYR A 73 -0.67 -1.27 -2.16
C TYR A 73 -0.98 0.18 -1.81
N TYR A 74 -0.54 1.10 -2.65
CA TYR A 74 -1.02 2.49 -2.63
C TYR A 74 -2.25 2.64 -3.52
N ASP A 75 -3.10 3.61 -3.20
CA ASP A 75 -4.29 3.95 -4.00
C ASP A 75 -4.05 4.12 -5.50
N PHE A 76 -2.95 4.76 -5.91
CA PHE A 76 -2.62 4.94 -7.32
C PHE A 76 -2.28 3.63 -8.02
N GLU A 77 -1.74 2.64 -7.31
CA GLU A 77 -1.41 1.31 -7.87
C GLU A 77 -2.68 0.50 -8.13
N ILE A 78 -3.69 0.66 -7.28
CA ILE A 78 -5.00 0.03 -7.47
C ILE A 78 -5.78 0.70 -8.60
N LYS A 79 -5.75 2.04 -8.68
CA LYS A 79 -6.39 2.80 -9.78
C LYS A 79 -5.82 2.39 -11.14
N GLN A 80 -4.50 2.24 -11.25
CA GLN A 80 -3.85 1.78 -12.50
C GLN A 80 -4.23 0.35 -12.89
N GLN A 81 -4.52 -0.53 -11.92
CA GLN A 81 -5.00 -1.89 -12.21
C GLN A 81 -6.48 -1.92 -12.62
N GLY A 82 -7.28 -0.98 -12.13
CA GLY A 82 -8.69 -0.83 -12.53
C GLY A 82 -8.91 -0.21 -13.91
N GLU A 83 -7.92 0.52 -14.44
CA GLU A 83 -7.96 1.10 -15.81
C GLU A 83 -7.50 0.11 -16.90
N ALA A 84 -7.06 -1.09 -16.53
CA ALA A 84 -6.62 -2.15 -17.44
C ALA A 84 -7.71 -3.22 -17.73
N LEU A 85 -8.98 -2.92 -17.41
CA LEU A 85 -10.16 -3.73 -17.74
C LEU A 85 -11.09 -3.02 -18.71
#